data_AF-G6YCD3-F1
#
_entry.id   AF-G6YCD3-F1
#
_cell.length_a   1.000
_cell.length_b   1.000
_cell.length_c   1.000
_cell.angle_alpha   90.00
_cell.angle_beta   90.00
_cell.angle_gamma   90.00
#
_symmetry.space_group_name_H-M   'P 1'
#
loop_
_entity.id
_entity.type
_entity.pdbx_description
1 polymer ?
#
loop_
_entity_poly.entity_id
_entity_poly.type
_entity_poly.pdbx_seq_one_letter_code
_entity_poly.pdbx_strand_id
1 'polypeptide(L)'
;MKSEEAEEIGLTLPSSFNSHDASELQAQLRPYLNIGPPQYFFTKSLDPEKVIQLIGNAPLWWAFGTAATAFLVSLGTTTGKRVADDIYELAKSALKRKEAAPVANVSEALARALNQAGPRASLVVGIAVPDSHWGTALVIREPDTEKIAIDLSRFAVNAAELSRAMNEQLKAGQKPLGRAFITFEGDEVVVSWIDQEDLAKHKMRLPDLSKKGSPDQSG
;
A
#
# COMPACT_ATOMS: atom_id res chain seq x y z
N MET A 1 -2.04 9.95 -26.00
CA MET A 1 -2.11 10.90 -24.88
C MET A 1 -0.92 10.55 -23.98
N LYS A 2 0.09 11.42 -23.88
CA LYS A 2 1.19 11.19 -22.94
C LYS A 2 0.60 11.38 -21.55
N SER A 3 0.50 10.31 -20.76
CA SER A 3 0.23 10.41 -19.34
C SER A 3 1.33 11.28 -18.75
N GLU A 4 0.99 12.47 -18.26
CA GLU A 4 1.87 13.19 -17.33
C GLU A 4 2.20 12.20 -16.22
N GLU A 5 3.49 11.88 -16.06
CA GLU A 5 3.92 11.07 -14.93
C GLU A 5 3.57 11.85 -13.67
N ALA A 6 2.64 11.32 -12.87
CA ALA A 6 2.33 11.89 -11.57
C ALA A 6 3.63 12.07 -10.77
N GLU A 7 3.96 13.32 -10.46
CA GLU A 7 5.15 13.70 -9.70
C GLU A 7 4.99 13.46 -8.20
N GLU A 8 3.75 13.25 -7.75
CA GLU A 8 3.36 13.08 -6.35
C GLU A 8 2.38 11.90 -6.18
N ILE A 9 2.35 11.32 -4.99
CA ILE A 9 1.35 10.34 -4.58
C ILE A 9 0.05 11.11 -4.34
N GLY A 10 -0.99 10.77 -5.10
CA GLY A 10 -2.32 11.34 -4.92
C GLY A 10 -2.93 10.88 -3.60
N LEU A 11 -3.32 11.84 -2.76
CA LEU A 11 -4.10 11.60 -1.54
C LEU A 11 -5.56 11.89 -1.84
N THR A 12 -6.37 10.85 -1.98
CA THR A 12 -7.83 10.97 -2.15
C THR A 12 -8.54 10.54 -0.87
N LEU A 13 -9.49 11.34 -0.43
CA LEU A 13 -10.23 11.17 0.83
C LEU A 13 -11.74 11.09 0.56
N PRO A 14 -12.53 10.50 1.47
CA PRO A 14 -13.98 10.55 1.34
C PRO A 14 -14.46 11.98 1.54
N SER A 15 -15.55 12.38 0.87
CA SER A 15 -16.13 13.73 0.97
C SER A 15 -16.56 14.12 2.39
N SER A 16 -16.77 13.14 3.27
CA SER A 16 -17.07 13.36 4.70
C SER A 16 -15.85 13.68 5.55
N PHE A 17 -14.63 13.56 5.01
CA PHE A 17 -13.39 13.90 5.71
C PHE A 17 -13.25 15.42 5.75
N ASN A 18 -13.10 16.02 6.93
CA ASN A 18 -13.02 17.47 7.01
C ASN A 18 -11.66 17.98 6.52
N SER A 19 -11.62 19.25 6.09
CA SER A 19 -10.43 19.83 5.47
C SER A 19 -9.26 20.03 6.43
N HIS A 20 -9.53 20.24 7.72
CA HIS A 20 -8.49 20.41 8.73
C HIS A 20 -7.72 19.11 8.94
N ASP A 21 -8.45 18.01 9.19
CA ASP A 21 -7.89 16.68 9.38
C ASP A 21 -7.18 16.20 8.09
N ALA A 22 -7.71 16.55 6.92
CA ALA A 22 -7.07 16.24 5.64
C ALA A 22 -5.69 16.91 5.50
N SER A 23 -5.60 18.20 5.86
CA SER A 23 -4.33 18.93 5.86
C SER A 23 -3.37 18.40 6.92
N GLU A 24 -3.87 18.02 8.11
CA GLU A 24 -3.06 17.42 9.15
C GLU A 24 -2.49 16.07 8.70
N LEU A 25 -3.32 15.20 8.12
CA LEU A 25 -2.88 13.91 7.57
C LEU A 25 -1.81 14.13 6.50
N GLN A 26 -2.03 15.03 5.55
CA GLN A 26 -1.04 15.35 4.53
C GLN A 26 0.29 15.80 5.16
N ALA A 27 0.23 16.70 6.14
CA ALA A 27 1.42 17.20 6.83
C ALA A 27 2.18 16.11 7.61
N GLN A 28 1.47 15.12 8.16
CA GLN A 28 2.08 13.98 8.85
C GLN A 28 2.76 12.99 7.88
N LEU A 29 2.20 12.81 6.68
CA LEU A 29 2.73 11.86 5.69
C LEU A 29 3.88 12.45 4.84
N ARG A 30 3.81 13.74 4.51
CA ARG A 30 4.74 14.44 3.61
C ARG A 30 6.24 14.30 3.94
N PRO A 31 6.66 14.22 5.22
CA PRO A 31 8.07 14.01 5.56
C PRO A 31 8.64 12.68 5.07
N TYR A 32 7.79 11.69 4.79
CA TYR A 32 8.18 10.32 4.47
C TYR A 32 7.71 9.86 3.09
N LEU A 33 6.70 10.52 2.53
CA LEU A 33 6.09 10.21 1.25
C LEU A 33 5.89 11.51 0.47
N ASN A 34 6.26 11.53 -0.82
CA ASN A 34 6.00 12.69 -1.67
C ASN A 34 4.51 12.76 -2.05
N ILE A 35 3.67 13.25 -1.13
CA ILE A 35 2.21 13.28 -1.26
C ILE A 35 1.74 14.68 -1.67
N GLY A 36 0.86 14.69 -2.68
CA GLY A 36 0.22 15.90 -3.18
C GLY A 36 -0.89 16.41 -2.27
N PRO A 37 -1.57 17.51 -2.66
CA PRO A 37 -2.68 18.06 -1.88
C PRO A 37 -3.84 17.06 -1.74
N PRO A 38 -4.60 17.10 -0.63
CA PRO A 38 -5.78 16.27 -0.47
C PRO A 38 -6.81 16.54 -1.56
N GLN A 39 -7.32 15.46 -2.15
CA GLN A 39 -8.41 15.45 -3.11
C GLN A 39 -9.59 14.70 -2.49
N TYR A 40 -10.81 14.98 -2.93
CA TYR A 40 -12.02 14.38 -2.36
C TYR A 40 -12.76 13.57 -3.40
N PHE A 41 -13.12 12.34 -3.04
CA PHE A 41 -13.98 11.51 -3.86
C PHE A 41 -15.43 11.95 -3.69
N PHE A 42 -16.05 12.38 -4.79
CA PHE A 42 -17.46 12.73 -4.84
C PHE A 42 -18.23 11.63 -5.55
N THR A 43 -19.16 11.00 -4.84
CA THR A 43 -20.11 10.05 -5.42
C THR A 43 -21.54 10.47 -5.11
N LYS A 44 -22.45 10.18 -6.04
CA LYS A 44 -23.89 10.41 -5.87
C LYS A 44 -24.59 9.26 -5.14
N SER A 45 -23.84 8.31 -4.57
CA SER A 45 -24.38 7.20 -3.77
C SER A 45 -25.00 7.70 -2.47
N LEU A 46 -26.12 7.10 -2.06
CA LEU A 46 -26.74 7.31 -0.75
C LEU A 46 -25.90 6.71 0.39
N ASP A 47 -25.08 5.71 0.10
CA ASP A 47 -24.09 5.12 1.02
C ASP A 47 -22.74 5.05 0.29
N PRO A 48 -21.94 6.14 0.32
CA PRO A 48 -20.68 6.20 -0.38
C PRO A 48 -19.62 5.34 0.32
N GLU A 49 -18.83 4.60 -0.46
CA GLU A 49 -17.68 3.88 0.10
C GLU A 49 -16.69 4.88 0.71
N LYS A 50 -16.26 4.61 1.95
CA LYS A 50 -15.38 5.50 2.70
C LYS A 50 -13.93 5.11 2.45
N VAL A 51 -13.37 5.63 1.37
CA VAL A 51 -12.04 5.25 0.91
C VAL A 51 -11.04 6.36 1.16
N ILE A 52 -9.95 6.04 1.87
CA ILE A 52 -8.72 6.82 1.90
C ILE A 52 -7.78 6.16 0.90
N GLN A 53 -7.27 6.90 -0.08
CA GLN A 53 -6.49 6.35 -1.18
C GLN A 53 -5.18 7.10 -1.37
N LEU A 54 -4.10 6.33 -1.45
CA LEU A 54 -2.74 6.75 -1.77
C LEU A 54 -2.29 6.00 -3.03
N ILE A 55 -2.36 6.66 -4.19
CA ILE A 55 -1.90 6.09 -5.47
C ILE A 55 -0.82 6.99 -6.05
N GLY A 56 0.33 6.40 -6.39
CA GLY A 56 1.43 7.11 -7.05
C GLY A 56 2.27 6.20 -7.90
N ASN A 57 3.13 6.76 -8.75
CA ASN A 57 4.07 5.97 -9.55
C ASN A 57 5.05 5.21 -8.65
N ALA A 58 5.53 4.05 -9.12
CA ALA A 58 6.43 3.19 -8.35
C ALA A 58 7.67 3.91 -7.76
N PRO A 59 8.36 4.83 -8.47
CA PRO A 59 9.51 5.54 -7.91
C PRO A 59 9.19 6.40 -6.68
N LEU A 60 7.95 6.88 -6.55
CA LEU A 60 7.53 7.71 -5.42
C LEU A 60 7.49 6.93 -4.09
N TRP A 61 7.44 5.60 -4.17
CA TRP A 61 7.46 4.71 -3.01
C TRP A 61 8.88 4.35 -2.54
N TRP A 62 9.94 4.68 -3.31
CA TRP A 62 11.31 4.26 -3.00
C TRP A 62 11.88 4.87 -1.71
N ALA A 63 11.60 6.14 -1.45
CA ALA A 63 12.06 6.82 -0.24
C ALA A 63 11.53 6.11 1.01
N PHE A 64 10.24 5.80 1.03
CA PHE A 64 9.61 5.01 2.08
C PHE A 64 10.07 3.54 2.06
N GLY A 65 10.33 2.98 0.88
CA GLY A 65 10.82 1.61 0.67
C GLY A 65 12.11 1.30 1.43
N THR A 66 13.01 2.27 1.59
CA THR A 66 14.24 2.10 2.38
C THR A 66 13.93 1.88 3.86
N ALA A 67 13.08 2.73 4.45
CA ALA A 67 12.67 2.61 5.85
C ALA A 67 11.83 1.34 6.08
N ALA A 68 10.93 1.02 5.13
CA ALA A 68 10.14 -0.20 5.11
C ALA A 68 11.03 -1.46 5.11
N THR A 69 12.09 -1.47 4.30
CA THR A 69 13.05 -2.58 4.24
C THR A 69 13.75 -2.76 5.60
N ALA A 70 14.26 -1.67 6.19
CA ALA A 70 14.92 -1.72 7.50
C ALA A 70 13.97 -2.24 8.59
N PHE A 71 12.71 -1.77 8.58
CA PHE A 71 11.67 -2.25 9.48
C PHE A 71 11.41 -3.75 9.30
N LEU A 72 11.18 -4.22 8.07
CA LEU A 72 10.90 -5.64 7.78
C LEU A 72 12.08 -6.55 8.14
N VAL A 73 13.33 -6.11 7.92
CA VAL A 73 14.53 -6.85 8.36
C VAL A 73 14.59 -6.93 9.89
N SER A 74 14.24 -5.86 10.59
CA SER A 74 14.18 -5.88 12.06
C SER A 74 13.11 -6.84 12.60
N LEU A 75 12.02 -7.04 11.85
CA LEU A 75 11.04 -8.07 12.15
C LEU A 75 11.63 -9.45 11.91
N GLY A 76 12.10 -9.73 10.68
CA GLY A 76 12.58 -11.04 10.24
C GLY A 76 13.76 -11.59 11.07
N THR A 77 14.67 -10.71 11.51
CA THR A 77 15.76 -11.08 12.44
C THR A 77 15.27 -11.55 13.81
N THR A 78 14.03 -11.23 14.18
CA THR A 78 13.41 -11.62 15.46
C THR A 78 12.48 -12.82 15.31
N THR A 79 12.02 -13.16 14.09
CA THR A 79 10.93 -14.14 13.83
C THR A 79 11.38 -15.58 13.57
N GLY A 80 12.60 -15.98 13.92
CA GLY A 80 13.23 -17.26 13.53
C GLY A 80 12.51 -18.60 13.85
N LYS A 81 11.21 -18.62 14.23
CA LYS A 81 10.23 -19.74 14.18
C LYS A 81 8.91 -19.42 14.93
N ARG A 82 8.38 -18.20 14.90
CA ARG A 82 7.21 -17.81 15.72
C ARG A 82 5.90 -17.66 14.93
N VAL A 83 4.80 -18.06 15.57
CA VAL A 83 3.42 -18.16 15.04
C VAL A 83 2.88 -16.75 14.73
N ALA A 84 1.89 -16.65 13.82
CA ALA A 84 1.31 -15.38 13.36
C ALA A 84 0.89 -14.42 14.49
N ASP A 85 0.45 -14.92 15.65
CA ASP A 85 0.05 -14.07 16.79
C ASP A 85 1.24 -13.29 17.41
N ASP A 86 2.47 -13.82 17.30
CA ASP A 86 3.67 -13.12 17.78
C ASP A 86 4.12 -12.00 16.82
N ILE A 87 3.69 -12.01 15.56
CA ILE A 87 4.22 -11.06 14.56
C ILE A 87 3.80 -9.62 14.85
N TYR A 88 2.60 -9.44 15.41
CA TYR A 88 2.07 -8.11 15.74
C TYR A 88 2.73 -7.53 16.99
N GLU A 89 3.00 -8.36 18.01
CA GLU A 89 3.76 -7.91 19.19
C GLU A 89 5.23 -7.58 18.84
N LEU A 90 5.81 -8.32 17.90
CA LEU A 90 7.12 -8.00 17.32
C LEU A 90 7.07 -6.69 16.54
N ALA A 91 6.05 -6.48 15.72
CA ALA A 91 5.84 -5.23 14.98
C ALA A 91 5.73 -4.03 15.92
N LYS A 92 4.88 -4.13 16.93
CA LYS A 92 4.73 -3.12 17.99
C LYS A 92 6.05 -2.77 18.66
N SER A 93 6.89 -3.78 18.94
CA SER A 93 8.21 -3.58 19.54
C SER A 93 9.21 -2.95 18.57
N ALA A 94 9.18 -3.35 17.30
CA ALA A 94 10.04 -2.80 16.26
C ALA A 94 9.68 -1.34 15.93
N LEU A 95 8.40 -0.98 15.91
CA LEU A 95 7.93 0.39 15.66
C LEU A 95 8.38 1.40 16.73
N LYS A 96 8.73 0.94 17.94
CA LYS A 96 9.31 1.80 18.99
C LYS A 96 10.78 2.17 18.75
N ARG A 97 11.44 1.55 17.78
CA ARG A 97 12.85 1.81 17.47
C ARG A 97 12.98 3.07 16.63
N LYS A 98 14.06 3.83 16.82
CA LYS A 98 14.27 5.12 16.12
C LYS A 98 14.34 4.95 14.60
N GLU A 99 14.91 3.83 14.15
CA GLU A 99 15.07 3.50 12.74
C GLU A 99 13.73 3.21 12.05
N ALA A 100 12.71 2.79 12.81
CA ALA A 100 11.36 2.53 12.32
C ALA A 100 10.45 3.77 12.38
N ALA A 101 10.94 4.92 12.86
CA ALA A 101 10.13 6.13 13.03
C ALA A 101 9.37 6.57 11.76
N PRO A 102 9.94 6.51 10.54
CA PRO A 102 9.18 6.80 9.32
C PRO A 102 7.95 5.90 9.14
N VAL A 103 8.13 4.60 9.36
CA VAL A 103 7.06 3.60 9.21
C VAL A 103 6.03 3.75 10.32
N ALA A 104 6.46 3.97 11.57
CA ALA A 104 5.57 4.21 12.71
C ALA A 104 4.72 5.47 12.49
N ASN A 105 5.33 6.59 12.15
CA ASN A 105 4.60 7.85 11.97
C ASN A 105 3.57 7.78 10.84
N VAL A 106 3.94 7.18 9.71
CA VAL A 106 3.03 6.99 8.58
C VAL A 106 1.88 6.04 8.93
N SER A 107 2.19 4.88 9.52
CA SER A 107 1.16 3.89 9.88
C SER A 107 0.20 4.40 10.94
N GLU A 108 0.69 5.12 11.96
CA GLU A 108 -0.16 5.76 12.97
C GLU A 108 -1.07 6.83 12.38
N ALA A 109 -0.54 7.69 11.51
CA ALA A 109 -1.33 8.72 10.83
C ALA A 109 -2.46 8.10 10.00
N LEU A 110 -2.16 7.02 9.26
CA LEU A 110 -3.15 6.30 8.46
C LEU A 110 -4.17 5.54 9.30
N ALA A 111 -3.75 4.92 10.41
CA ALA A 111 -4.65 4.25 11.35
C ALA A 111 -5.64 5.26 11.98
N ARG A 112 -5.14 6.43 12.40
CA ARG A 112 -5.99 7.52 12.91
C ARG A 112 -6.99 7.99 11.84
N ALA A 113 -6.51 8.27 10.63
CA ALA A 113 -7.38 8.71 9.54
C ALA A 113 -8.45 7.68 9.19
N LEU A 114 -8.10 6.38 9.17
CA LEU A 114 -9.04 5.31 8.90
C LEU A 114 -10.13 5.21 9.98
N ASN A 115 -9.74 5.36 11.26
CA ASN A 115 -10.69 5.45 12.38
C ASN A 115 -11.62 6.68 12.26
N GLN A 116 -11.07 7.84 11.88
CA GLN A 116 -11.84 9.09 11.70
C GLN A 116 -12.84 9.01 10.55
N ALA A 117 -12.49 8.36 9.44
CA ALA A 117 -13.41 8.12 8.33
C ALA A 117 -14.64 7.30 8.79
N GLY A 118 -14.46 6.44 9.79
CA GLY A 118 -15.52 5.72 10.49
C GLY A 118 -15.69 4.27 10.04
N PRO A 119 -16.79 3.60 10.45
CA PRO A 119 -16.95 2.18 10.23
C PRO A 119 -16.98 1.84 8.74
N ARG A 120 -16.40 0.67 8.40
CA ARG A 120 -16.26 0.15 7.03
C ARG A 120 -15.37 0.98 6.11
N ALA A 121 -14.67 1.99 6.63
CA ALA A 121 -13.68 2.68 5.83
C ALA A 121 -12.53 1.74 5.44
N SER A 122 -11.92 2.02 4.30
CA SER A 122 -10.76 1.27 3.82
C SER A 122 -9.64 2.21 3.38
N LEU A 123 -8.42 1.80 3.66
CA LEU A 123 -7.21 2.37 3.13
C LEU A 123 -6.79 1.63 1.86
N VAL A 124 -6.51 2.38 0.80
CA VAL A 124 -6.05 1.88 -0.49
C VAL A 124 -4.66 2.43 -0.72
N VAL A 125 -3.70 1.54 -0.96
CA VAL A 125 -2.31 1.91 -1.24
C VAL A 125 -1.89 1.22 -2.53
N GLY A 126 -1.38 1.96 -3.50
CA GLY A 126 -1.14 1.37 -4.81
C GLY A 126 -0.25 2.16 -5.76
N ILE A 127 0.05 1.49 -6.87
CA ILE A 127 0.76 2.07 -8.00
C ILE A 127 -0.23 2.54 -9.07
N ALA A 128 0.09 3.63 -9.77
CA ALA A 128 -0.73 4.22 -10.82
C ALA A 128 -0.71 3.43 -12.15
N VAL A 129 -0.92 2.12 -12.10
CA VAL A 129 -0.95 1.20 -13.26
C VAL A 129 -2.20 0.33 -13.13
N PRO A 130 -3.12 0.28 -14.12
CA PRO A 130 -3.03 0.89 -15.45
C PRO A 130 -3.26 2.41 -15.48
N ASP A 131 -3.87 2.99 -14.45
CA ASP A 131 -4.17 4.41 -14.34
C ASP A 131 -4.03 4.91 -12.89
N SER A 132 -4.07 6.23 -12.71
CA SER A 132 -3.92 6.88 -11.40
C SER A 132 -5.16 6.84 -10.52
N HIS A 133 -6.32 6.45 -11.06
CA HIS A 133 -7.58 6.40 -10.33
C HIS A 133 -7.79 5.04 -9.66
N TRP A 134 -7.71 3.96 -10.42
CA TRP A 134 -7.92 2.60 -9.94
C TRP A 134 -6.62 1.96 -9.47
N GLY A 135 -5.60 2.03 -10.32
CA GLY A 135 -4.27 1.48 -10.09
C GLY A 135 -4.24 -0.03 -9.80
N THR A 136 -3.05 -0.45 -9.37
CA THR A 136 -2.79 -1.78 -8.81
C THR A 136 -2.52 -1.58 -7.34
N ALA A 137 -3.44 -2.02 -6.49
CA ALA A 137 -3.50 -1.56 -5.12
C ALA A 137 -3.83 -2.65 -4.10
N LEU A 138 -3.24 -2.49 -2.93
CA LEU A 138 -3.56 -3.19 -1.70
C LEU A 138 -4.70 -2.47 -0.99
N VAL A 139 -5.63 -3.24 -0.40
CA VAL A 139 -6.76 -2.71 0.37
C VAL A 139 -6.67 -3.18 1.81
N ILE A 140 -6.52 -2.24 2.75
CA ILE A 140 -6.42 -2.48 4.18
C ILE A 140 -7.70 -1.95 4.84
N ARG A 141 -8.39 -2.81 5.60
CA ARG A 141 -9.68 -2.46 6.25
C ARG A 141 -9.59 -2.34 7.77
N GLU A 142 -8.54 -2.88 8.35
CA GLU A 142 -8.32 -2.86 9.79
C GLU A 142 -7.49 -1.63 10.16
N PRO A 143 -7.96 -0.75 11.06
CA PRO A 143 -7.24 0.44 11.49
C PRO A 143 -6.21 0.11 12.59
N ASP A 144 -5.49 -0.98 12.41
CA ASP A 144 -4.43 -1.46 13.30
C ASP A 144 -3.07 -0.95 12.78
N THR A 145 -2.37 -0.20 13.61
CA THR A 145 -1.12 0.47 13.24
C THR A 145 -0.07 -0.55 12.79
N GLU A 146 0.09 -1.64 13.53
CA GLU A 146 1.07 -2.69 13.28
C GLU A 146 0.79 -3.40 11.95
N LYS A 147 -0.48 -3.73 11.69
CA LYS A 147 -0.91 -4.32 10.42
C LYS A 147 -0.66 -3.38 9.25
N ILE A 148 -1.07 -2.11 9.38
CA ILE A 148 -0.82 -1.08 8.35
C ILE A 148 0.68 -0.96 8.10
N ALA A 149 1.51 -0.94 9.14
CA ALA A 149 2.96 -0.86 9.02
C ALA A 149 3.55 -2.03 8.23
N ILE A 150 3.14 -3.26 8.54
CA ILE A 150 3.60 -4.47 7.83
C ILE A 150 3.15 -4.41 6.38
N ASP A 151 1.85 -4.23 6.14
CA ASP A 151 1.24 -4.29 4.81
C ASP A 151 1.77 -3.18 3.88
N LEU A 152 1.87 -1.95 4.40
CA LEU A 152 2.44 -0.82 3.68
C LEU A 152 3.93 -1.03 3.38
N SER A 153 4.68 -1.58 4.33
CA SER A 153 6.11 -1.86 4.12
C SER A 153 6.34 -2.91 3.05
N ARG A 154 5.57 -4.02 3.09
CA ARG A 154 5.62 -5.05 2.06
C ARG A 154 5.24 -4.50 0.69
N PHE A 155 4.21 -3.66 0.63
CA PHE A 155 3.82 -2.99 -0.61
C PHE A 155 4.95 -2.11 -1.16
N ALA A 156 5.52 -1.23 -0.34
CA ALA A 156 6.56 -0.28 -0.77
C ALA A 156 7.82 -0.99 -1.30
N VAL A 157 8.23 -2.09 -0.66
CA VAL A 157 9.35 -2.93 -1.11
C VAL A 157 9.08 -3.59 -2.48
N ASN A 158 7.83 -3.94 -2.76
CA ASN A 158 7.44 -4.61 -4.01
C ASN A 158 6.95 -3.64 -5.11
N ALA A 159 6.81 -2.33 -4.84
CA ALA A 159 6.15 -1.37 -5.73
C ALA A 159 6.78 -1.31 -7.14
N ALA A 160 8.12 -1.38 -7.23
CA ALA A 160 8.82 -1.36 -8.51
C ALA A 160 8.55 -2.63 -9.35
N GLU A 161 8.60 -3.79 -8.70
CA GLU A 161 8.38 -5.08 -9.36
C GLU A 161 6.92 -5.25 -9.78
N LEU A 162 5.97 -4.82 -8.93
CA LEU A 162 4.55 -4.74 -9.26
C LEU A 162 4.31 -3.89 -10.51
N SER A 163 4.95 -2.72 -10.58
CA SER A 163 4.82 -1.83 -11.74
C SER A 163 5.39 -2.44 -13.00
N ARG A 164 6.60 -3.01 -12.93
CA ARG A 164 7.22 -3.71 -14.08
C ARG A 164 6.29 -4.81 -14.60
N ALA A 165 5.85 -5.69 -13.71
CA ALA A 165 5.06 -6.86 -14.08
C ALA A 165 3.67 -6.50 -14.60
N MET A 166 2.98 -5.52 -14.00
CA MET A 166 1.69 -5.06 -14.54
C MET A 166 1.83 -4.37 -15.89
N ASN A 167 2.89 -3.58 -16.11
CA ASN A 167 3.15 -3.03 -17.43
C ASN A 167 3.43 -4.10 -18.49
N GLU A 168 4.01 -5.24 -18.12
CA GLU A 168 4.18 -6.39 -19.02
C GLU A 168 2.82 -7.01 -19.38
N GLN A 169 1.91 -7.16 -18.42
CA GLN A 169 0.54 -7.64 -18.69
C GLN A 169 -0.21 -6.69 -19.64
N LEU A 170 -0.11 -5.38 -19.42
CA LEU A 170 -0.73 -4.37 -20.30
C LEU A 170 -0.16 -4.41 -21.72
N LYS A 171 1.15 -4.61 -21.87
CA LYS A 171 1.80 -4.78 -23.19
C LYS A 171 1.36 -6.07 -23.88
N ALA A 172 1.05 -7.12 -23.12
CA ALA A 172 0.51 -8.37 -23.63
C ALA A 172 -1.01 -8.30 -23.96
N GLY A 173 -1.64 -7.13 -23.76
CA GLY A 173 -3.05 -6.90 -24.04
C GLY A 173 -3.99 -7.15 -22.85
N GLN A 174 -3.47 -7.63 -21.72
CA GLN A 174 -4.28 -7.90 -20.53
C GLN A 174 -4.52 -6.61 -19.74
N LYS A 175 -5.73 -6.05 -19.84
CA LYS A 175 -6.08 -4.74 -19.30
C LYS A 175 -7.13 -4.88 -18.19
N PRO A 176 -6.83 -4.43 -16.96
CA PRO A 176 -7.80 -4.42 -15.88
C PRO A 176 -9.03 -3.56 -16.20
N LEU A 177 -10.24 -4.12 -16.03
CA LEU A 177 -11.53 -3.40 -16.13
C LEU A 177 -11.71 -2.34 -15.06
N GLY A 178 -11.01 -2.49 -13.94
CA GLY A 178 -10.92 -1.51 -12.87
C GLY A 178 -9.65 -1.77 -12.08
N ARG A 179 -9.74 -1.68 -10.76
CA ARG A 179 -8.59 -1.94 -9.88
C ARG A 179 -8.07 -3.37 -10.02
N ALA A 180 -6.76 -3.49 -10.15
CA ALA A 180 -6.05 -4.73 -9.88
C ALA A 180 -5.73 -4.81 -8.38
N PHE A 181 -6.09 -5.91 -7.73
CA PHE A 181 -5.98 -6.09 -6.29
C PHE A 181 -4.72 -6.87 -5.93
N ILE A 182 -3.94 -6.32 -4.99
CA ILE A 182 -2.77 -6.95 -4.40
C ILE A 182 -3.22 -7.75 -3.17
N THR A 183 -2.79 -9.01 -3.08
CA THR A 183 -2.82 -9.83 -1.88
C THR A 183 -1.45 -10.41 -1.59
N PHE A 184 -1.14 -10.60 -0.32
CA PHE A 184 0.09 -11.24 0.12
C PHE A 184 -0.20 -12.67 0.59
N GLU A 185 0.34 -13.66 -0.12
CA GLU A 185 0.08 -15.08 0.12
C GLU A 185 1.41 -15.78 0.44
N GLY A 186 1.76 -15.85 1.72
CA GLY A 186 3.05 -16.41 2.16
C GLY A 186 4.23 -15.60 1.62
N ASP A 187 5.02 -16.24 0.74
CA ASP A 187 6.20 -15.67 0.07
C ASP A 187 5.89 -15.12 -1.33
N GLU A 188 4.61 -15.04 -1.70
CA GLU A 188 4.14 -14.51 -2.97
C GLU A 188 3.34 -13.22 -2.80
N VAL A 189 3.49 -12.33 -3.78
CA VAL A 189 2.57 -11.21 -4.02
C VAL A 189 1.69 -11.60 -5.19
N VAL A 190 0.38 -11.66 -4.94
CA VAL A 190 -0.62 -12.02 -5.95
C VAL A 190 -1.35 -10.76 -6.39
N VAL A 191 -1.38 -10.52 -7.69
CA VAL A 191 -2.19 -9.45 -8.29
C VAL A 191 -3.35 -10.09 -9.03
N SER A 192 -4.57 -9.64 -8.76
CA SER A 192 -5.78 -10.19 -9.39
C SER A 192 -6.66 -9.09 -9.98
N TRP A 193 -7.22 -9.32 -11.16
CA TRP A 193 -8.11 -8.38 -11.84
C TRP A 193 -9.15 -9.10 -12.70
N ILE A 194 -10.15 -8.35 -13.13
CA ILE A 194 -11.06 -8.74 -14.22
C ILE A 194 -10.56 -8.03 -15.47
N ASP A 195 -10.40 -8.73 -16.58
CA ASP A 195 -9.92 -8.15 -17.83
C ASP A 195 -11.04 -7.40 -18.58
N GLN A 196 -10.68 -6.37 -19.34
CA GLN A 196 -11.61 -5.55 -20.12
C GLN A 196 -12.18 -6.29 -21.35
N GLU A 197 -11.39 -7.16 -21.98
CA GLU A 197 -11.72 -7.77 -23.26
C GLU A 197 -12.49 -9.07 -23.07
N ASP A 198 -11.99 -9.98 -22.24
CA ASP A 198 -12.59 -11.31 -22.04
C ASP A 198 -13.50 -11.40 -20.79
N LEU A 199 -13.50 -10.38 -19.93
CA LEU A 199 -14.22 -10.32 -18.65
C LEU A 199 -13.89 -11.46 -17.68
N ALA A 200 -12.84 -12.22 -17.95
CA ALA A 200 -12.37 -13.31 -17.11
C ALA A 200 -11.55 -12.78 -15.94
N LYS A 201 -11.42 -13.61 -14.90
CA LYS A 201 -10.54 -13.32 -13.76
C LYS A 201 -9.13 -13.75 -14.09
N HIS A 202 -8.19 -12.82 -14.01
CA HIS A 202 -6.77 -13.05 -14.20
C HIS A 202 -6.03 -12.92 -12.88
N LYS A 203 -4.93 -13.65 -12.76
CA LYS A 203 -4.03 -13.60 -11.62
C LYS A 203 -2.59 -13.67 -12.08
N MET A 204 -1.75 -12.83 -11.50
CA MET A 204 -0.31 -12.85 -11.63
C MET A 204 0.32 -13.09 -10.26
N ARG A 205 1.40 -13.86 -10.21
CA ARG A 205 2.16 -14.14 -8.99
C ARG A 205 3.59 -13.65 -9.16
N LEU A 206 4.09 -12.98 -8.13
CA LEU A 206 5.44 -12.46 -8.05
C LEU A 206 6.06 -12.93 -6.74
N PRO A 207 7.38 -13.17 -6.70
CA PRO A 207 8.07 -13.40 -5.42
C PRO A 207 7.97 -12.15 -4.54
N ASP A 208 7.68 -12.34 -3.25
CA ASP A 208 7.67 -11.25 -2.28
C ASP A 208 9.10 -10.86 -1.90
N LEU A 209 9.55 -9.72 -2.41
CA LEU A 209 10.89 -9.19 -2.16
C LEU A 209 11.12 -8.81 -0.70
N SER A 210 10.06 -8.61 0.10
CA SER A 210 10.16 -8.36 1.54
C SER A 210 10.62 -9.59 2.34
N LYS A 211 10.59 -10.79 1.73
CA LYS A 211 10.97 -12.05 2.37
C LYS A 211 12.39 -12.52 2.07
N LYS A 212 13.10 -11.90 1.12
CA LYS A 212 14.44 -12.33 0.66
C LYS A 212 15.59 -12.15 1.66
N GLY A 213 15.30 -11.91 2.94
CA GLY A 213 16.29 -11.73 4.01
C GLY A 213 16.57 -12.98 4.88
N SER A 214 15.95 -14.13 4.61
CA SER A 214 16.32 -15.38 5.29
C SER A 214 17.44 -16.05 4.49
N PRO A 215 18.71 -16.04 4.94
CA PRO A 215 19.71 -16.87 4.31
C PRO A 215 19.24 -18.33 4.40
N ASP A 216 19.21 -19.01 3.26
CA ASP A 216 19.14 -20.46 3.20
C ASP A 216 20.25 -21.03 4.08
N GLN A 217 19.91 -21.42 5.31
CA GLN A 217 20.70 -22.38 6.07
C GLN A 217 20.28 -23.77 5.61
N SER A 218 20.64 -24.09 4.37
CA SER A 218 20.78 -25.48 3.92
C SER A 218 22.26 -25.83 4.06
N GLY A 219 22.61 -26.43 5.19
CA GLY A 219 23.86 -27.17 5.35
C GLY A 219 23.82 -28.52 4.67
#